data_AF-A0A7C2YQC1-F1
#
_entry.id   AF-A0A7C2YQC1-F1
#
_cell.length_a   1.000
_cell.length_b   1.000
_cell.length_c   1.000
_cell.angle_alpha   90.00
_cell.angle_beta   90.00
_cell.angle_gamma   90.00
#
_symmetry.space_group_name_H-M   'P 1'
#
loop_
_entity.id
_entity.type
_entity.pdbx_description
1 polymer ?
#
loop_
_entity_poly.entity_id
_entity_poly.type
_entity_poly.pdbx_seq_one_letter_code
_entity_poly.pdbx_strand_id
1 'polypeptide(L)'
;MAHRLCVRDGERYLSPRVVVARLEAEFPYVEVDEEDGRRHVYGIIRQLERIGEMGLVPIDEAYVQRLRKAQRGAIYVYFGDDPGSETACLSTAVIPGEALYFVYSSRQHQAAAWPLLLRCAAVLGYEIVQA
;
A
#
# COMPACT_ATOMS: atom_id res chain seq x y z
N MET A 1 0.41 5.56 -13.30
CA MET A 1 1.14 4.27 -13.33
C MET A 1 1.23 3.78 -11.90
N ALA A 2 1.22 2.46 -11.69
CA ALA A 2 1.27 1.88 -10.36
C ALA A 2 2.25 0.70 -10.33
N HIS A 3 2.80 0.44 -9.15
CA HIS A 3 3.50 -0.81 -8.87
C HIS A 3 2.86 -1.48 -7.68
N ARG A 4 2.95 -2.81 -7.66
CA ARG A 4 2.47 -3.64 -6.58
C ARG A 4 3.62 -4.42 -5.97
N LEU A 5 3.71 -4.46 -4.64
CA LEU A 5 4.58 -5.37 -3.92
C LEU A 5 3.78 -6.56 -3.39
N CYS A 6 4.16 -7.76 -3.84
CA CYS A 6 3.56 -9.01 -3.42
C CYS A 6 4.55 -9.85 -2.63
N VAL A 7 4.04 -10.68 -1.72
CA VAL A 7 4.84 -11.76 -1.16
C VAL A 7 5.26 -12.74 -2.26
N ARG A 8 6.39 -13.42 -2.04
CA ARG A 8 6.80 -14.52 -2.91
C ARG A 8 5.80 -15.68 -2.80
N ASP A 9 5.75 -16.51 -3.84
CA ASP A 9 4.82 -17.65 -3.89
C ASP A 9 4.90 -18.53 -2.63
N GLY A 10 3.76 -18.71 -1.98
CA GLY A 10 3.63 -19.53 -0.75
C GLY A 10 3.96 -18.80 0.55
N GLU A 11 4.46 -17.56 0.51
CA GLU A 11 4.69 -16.75 1.71
C GLU A 11 3.43 -16.00 2.17
N ARG A 12 3.46 -15.48 3.39
CA ARG A 12 2.36 -14.70 3.98
C ARG A 12 2.74 -13.24 4.07
N TYR A 13 1.76 -12.36 3.87
CA TYR A 13 1.97 -10.93 4.09
C TYR A 13 2.32 -10.67 5.55
N LEU A 14 3.32 -9.82 5.75
CA LEU A 14 3.69 -9.27 7.06
C LEU A 14 2.50 -8.51 7.64
N SER A 15 2.41 -8.48 8.97
CA SER A 15 1.42 -7.62 9.63
C SER A 15 1.79 -6.15 9.42
N PRO A 16 0.80 -5.24 9.41
CA PRO A 16 1.06 -3.81 9.19
C PRO A 16 2.10 -3.21 10.15
N ARG A 17 2.09 -3.62 11.42
CA ARG A 17 3.09 -3.20 12.42
C ARG A 17 4.51 -3.67 12.09
N VAL A 18 4.67 -4.89 11.54
CA VAL A 18 5.98 -5.41 11.13
C VAL A 18 6.47 -4.69 9.86
N VAL A 19 5.57 -4.38 8.93
CA VAL A 19 5.91 -3.55 7.76
C VAL A 19 6.43 -2.19 8.22
N VAL A 20 5.68 -1.48 9.07
CA VAL A 20 6.10 -0.19 9.63
C VAL A 20 7.47 -0.28 10.30
N ALA A 21 7.67 -1.23 11.21
CA ALA A 21 8.94 -1.37 11.93
C ALA A 21 10.13 -1.63 10.99
N ARG A 22 9.93 -2.36 9.88
CA ARG A 22 10.97 -2.57 8.87
C ARG A 22 11.25 -1.33 8.04
N LEU A 23 10.21 -0.55 7.72
CA LEU A 23 10.38 0.72 7.04
C LEU A 23 11.13 1.73 7.93
N GLU A 24 10.78 1.83 9.20
CA GLU A 24 11.46 2.71 10.18
C GLU A 24 12.94 2.35 10.37
N ALA A 25 13.29 1.06 10.23
CA ALA A 25 14.69 0.62 10.31
C ALA A 25 15.50 0.91 9.03
N GLU A 26 14.85 1.07 7.88
CA GLU A 26 15.49 1.23 6.57
C GLU A 26 15.51 2.69 6.10
N PHE A 27 14.43 3.44 6.33
CA PHE A 27 14.25 4.79 5.78
C PHE A 27 14.46 5.86 6.86
N PRO A 28 15.23 6.92 6.56
CA PRO A 28 15.46 8.03 7.50
C PRO A 28 14.18 8.74 7.94
N TYR A 29 13.14 8.73 7.10
CA TYR A 29 11.87 9.35 7.40
C TYR A 29 10.71 8.40 7.06
N VAL A 30 9.86 8.18 8.07
CA VAL A 30 8.64 7.38 8.02
C VAL A 30 7.58 8.09 8.86
N GLU A 31 6.44 8.33 8.25
CA GLU A 31 5.23 8.85 8.89
C GLU A 31 4.12 7.81 8.78
N VAL A 32 3.37 7.64 9.86
CA VAL A 32 2.31 6.63 9.98
C VAL A 32 1.02 7.27 10.45
N ASP A 33 -0.08 6.91 9.80
CA ASP A 33 -1.43 7.35 10.17
C ASP A 33 -2.43 6.18 10.07
N GLU A 34 -2.88 5.72 11.23
CA GLU A 34 -3.89 4.66 11.32
C GLU A 34 -5.28 5.12 10.87
N GLU A 35 -5.62 6.39 11.10
CA GLU A 35 -6.90 6.94 10.65
C GLU A 35 -6.94 7.05 9.14
N ASP A 36 -5.87 7.53 8.51
CA ASP A 36 -5.74 7.49 7.05
C ASP A 36 -5.75 6.07 6.51
N GLY A 37 -5.14 5.10 7.22
CA GLY A 37 -5.25 3.69 6.88
C GLY A 37 -6.71 3.23 6.83
N ARG A 38 -7.48 3.54 7.89
CA ARG A 38 -8.91 3.24 7.98
C ARG A 38 -9.74 3.93 6.90
N ARG A 39 -9.46 5.21 6.63
CA ARG A 39 -10.13 6.02 5.60
C ARG A 39 -9.86 5.47 4.20
N HIS A 40 -8.62 5.05 3.93
CA HIS A 40 -8.24 4.47 2.66
C HIS A 40 -9.00 3.17 2.37
N VAL A 41 -9.04 2.23 3.33
CA VAL A 41 -9.80 0.97 3.17
C VAL A 41 -11.29 1.23 3.00
N TYR A 42 -11.85 2.19 3.73
CA TYR A 42 -13.25 2.61 3.53
C TYR A 42 -13.49 3.14 2.11
N GLY A 43 -12.56 3.95 1.58
CA GLY A 43 -12.61 4.43 0.20
C GLY A 43 -12.65 3.29 -0.83
N ILE A 44 -11.80 2.26 -0.65
CA ILE A 44 -11.80 1.06 -1.51
C ILE A 44 -13.16 0.36 -1.46
N ILE A 45 -13.68 0.09 -0.26
CA ILE A 45 -14.99 -0.57 -0.09
C ILE A 45 -16.09 0.22 -0.80
N ARG A 46 -16.13 1.55 -0.60
CA ARG A 46 -17.12 2.43 -1.25
C ARG A 46 -17.01 2.42 -2.77
N GLN A 47 -15.79 2.37 -3.30
CA GLN A 47 -15.59 2.28 -4.75
C GLN A 47 -16.10 0.95 -5.30
N LEU A 48 -15.81 -0.16 -4.61
CA LEU A 48 -16.32 -1.49 -5.01
C LEU A 48 -17.84 -1.55 -4.99
N GLU A 49 -18.47 -1.07 -3.92
CA GLU A 49 -19.94 -1.00 -3.77
C GLU A 49 -20.58 -0.21 -4.94
N ARG A 50 -20.03 0.97 -5.27
CA ARG A 50 -20.53 1.78 -6.41
C ARG A 50 -20.41 1.05 -7.74
N ILE A 51 -19.31 0.32 -7.98
CA ILE A 51 -19.12 -0.43 -9.22
C ILE A 51 -20.17 -1.53 -9.36
N GLY A 52 -20.52 -2.23 -8.27
CA GLY A 52 -21.58 -3.23 -8.32
C GLY A 52 -22.98 -2.64 -8.41
N GLU A 53 -23.24 -1.50 -7.78
CA GLU A 53 -24.51 -0.76 -7.95
C GLU A 53 -24.75 -0.38 -9.43
N MET A 54 -23.68 -0.05 -10.16
CA MET A 54 -23.74 0.24 -11.59
C MET A 54 -23.88 -1.02 -12.48
N GLY A 55 -23.77 -2.22 -11.90
CA GLY A 55 -23.87 -3.48 -12.63
C GLY A 55 -22.74 -3.73 -13.64
N LEU A 56 -21.62 -3.01 -13.52
CA LEU A 56 -20.51 -3.10 -14.48
C LEU A 56 -19.74 -4.42 -14.34
N VAL A 57 -19.56 -4.89 -13.10
CA VAL A 57 -18.82 -6.10 -12.77
C VAL A 57 -19.42 -6.72 -11.50
N PRO A 58 -19.53 -8.06 -11.38
CA PRO A 58 -19.91 -8.70 -10.12
C PRO A 58 -18.92 -8.34 -9.01
N ILE A 59 -19.44 -7.89 -7.86
CA ILE A 59 -18.61 -7.65 -6.66
C ILE A 59 -18.27 -8.99 -6.02
N ASP A 60 -16.99 -9.19 -5.69
CA ASP A 60 -16.57 -10.23 -4.75
C ASP A 60 -16.92 -9.82 -3.31
N GLU A 61 -18.10 -10.23 -2.85
CA GLU A 61 -18.56 -9.96 -1.48
C GLU A 61 -17.62 -10.52 -0.42
N ALA A 62 -16.97 -11.65 -0.68
CA ALA A 62 -16.02 -12.23 0.26
C ALA A 62 -14.79 -11.32 0.41
N TYR A 63 -14.34 -10.68 -0.67
CA TYR A 63 -13.27 -9.69 -0.62
C TYR A 63 -13.69 -8.43 0.14
N VAL A 64 -14.90 -7.88 -0.11
CA VAL A 64 -15.40 -6.72 0.63
C VAL A 64 -15.46 -7.02 2.14
N GLN A 65 -15.91 -8.21 2.54
CA GLN A 65 -15.91 -8.61 3.95
C GLN A 65 -14.50 -8.76 4.54
N ARG A 66 -13.51 -9.22 3.75
CA ARG A 66 -12.10 -9.23 4.18
C ARG A 66 -11.60 -7.81 4.44
N LEU A 67 -11.86 -6.87 3.54
CA LEU A 67 -11.48 -5.47 3.70
C LEU A 67 -12.14 -4.82 4.94
N ARG A 68 -13.44 -5.07 5.18
CA ARG A 68 -14.14 -4.58 6.37
C ARG A 68 -13.50 -5.07 7.67
N LYS A 69 -13.05 -6.33 7.72
CA LYS A 69 -12.33 -6.89 8.87
C LYS A 69 -10.92 -6.31 9.00
N ALA A 70 -10.23 -6.11 7.88
CA ALA A 70 -8.86 -5.60 7.82
C ALA A 70 -8.76 -4.09 8.13
N GLN A 71 -9.85 -3.34 7.94
CA GLN A 71 -9.90 -1.88 8.09
C GLN A 71 -9.28 -1.39 9.40
N ARG A 72 -9.62 -1.99 10.55
CA ARG A 72 -9.11 -1.56 11.86
C ARG A 72 -7.61 -1.78 12.06
N GLY A 73 -7.00 -2.65 11.25
CA GLY A 73 -5.57 -2.92 11.30
C GLY A 73 -4.78 -2.21 10.20
N ALA A 74 -5.43 -1.48 9.30
CA ALA A 74 -4.76 -0.80 8.21
C ALA A 74 -3.99 0.43 8.71
N ILE A 75 -2.79 0.65 8.18
CA ILE A 75 -1.93 1.78 8.51
C ILE A 75 -1.52 2.45 7.21
N TYR A 76 -1.78 3.75 7.07
CA TYR A 76 -1.21 4.52 5.97
C TYR A 76 0.23 4.88 6.32
N VAL A 77 1.14 4.68 5.37
CA VAL A 77 2.56 5.00 5.55
C VAL A 77 3.00 5.95 4.45
N TYR A 78 3.80 6.95 4.84
CA TYR A 78 4.50 7.87 3.95
C TYR A 78 5.98 7.84 4.34
N PHE A 79 6.88 7.58 3.38
CA PHE A 79 8.29 7.38 3.69
C PHE A 79 9.22 7.78 2.54
N GLY A 80 10.47 8.09 2.87
CA GLY A 80 11.49 8.50 1.91
C GLY A 80 12.80 8.89 2.58
N ASP A 81 13.74 9.37 1.78
CA ASP A 81 15.04 9.83 2.27
C ASP A 81 15.04 11.34 2.62
N ASP A 82 14.11 12.11 2.04
CA ASP A 82 13.97 13.54 2.26
C ASP A 82 12.50 13.90 2.55
N PRO A 83 12.14 14.30 3.78
CA PRO A 83 10.76 14.69 4.13
C PRO A 83 10.28 15.93 3.38
N GLY A 84 11.18 16.76 2.84
CA GLY A 84 10.83 17.93 2.03
C GLY A 84 10.54 17.63 0.55
N SER A 85 10.78 16.40 0.10
CA SER A 85 10.63 16.04 -1.31
C SER A 85 9.23 15.52 -1.63
N GLU A 86 8.52 16.20 -2.53
CA GLU A 86 7.22 15.74 -3.05
C GLU A 86 7.34 14.67 -4.15
N THR A 87 8.56 14.40 -4.63
CA THR A 87 8.79 13.50 -5.78
C THR A 87 9.65 12.29 -5.44
N ALA A 88 10.46 12.36 -4.38
CA ALA A 88 11.30 11.26 -3.90
C ALA A 88 10.75 10.69 -2.58
N CYS A 89 9.46 10.35 -2.60
CA CYS A 89 8.74 9.75 -1.48
C CYS A 89 7.85 8.61 -1.99
N LEU A 90 7.44 7.73 -1.10
CA LEU A 90 6.43 6.72 -1.38
C LEU A 90 5.34 6.80 -0.32
N SER A 91 4.10 6.51 -0.72
CA SER A 91 3.03 6.25 0.22
C SER A 91 2.10 5.15 -0.23
N THR A 92 1.53 4.46 0.75
CA THR A 92 0.59 3.37 0.54
C THR A 92 -0.17 3.05 1.83
N ALA A 93 -1.34 2.40 1.70
CA ALA A 93 -2.01 1.78 2.83
C ALA A 93 -1.50 0.34 2.99
N VAL A 94 -0.97 0.03 4.17
CA VAL A 94 -0.61 -1.33 4.56
C VAL A 94 -1.85 -2.01 5.15
N ILE A 95 -2.52 -2.81 4.32
CA ILE A 95 -3.76 -3.50 4.69
C ILE A 95 -3.43 -4.95 5.08
N PRO A 96 -3.91 -5.46 6.23
CA PRO A 96 -3.69 -6.84 6.63
C PRO A 96 -4.04 -7.87 5.53
N GLY A 97 -3.05 -8.67 5.14
CA GLY A 97 -3.25 -9.76 4.17
C GLY A 97 -3.28 -9.34 2.70
N GLU A 98 -3.01 -8.07 2.39
CA GLU A 98 -3.06 -7.52 1.04
C GLU A 98 -1.68 -7.09 0.53
N ALA A 99 -1.55 -7.02 -0.79
CA ALA A 99 -0.39 -6.46 -1.45
C ALA A 99 -0.28 -4.94 -1.20
N LEU A 100 0.95 -4.41 -1.24
CA LEU A 100 1.15 -2.97 -1.19
C LEU A 100 1.00 -2.38 -2.58
N TYR A 101 0.25 -1.30 -2.71
CA TYR A 101 0.01 -0.61 -3.97
C TYR A 101 0.58 0.80 -3.91
N PHE A 102 1.50 1.12 -4.82
CA PHE A 102 2.13 2.42 -4.94
C PHE A 102 1.65 3.11 -6.22
N VAL A 103 1.00 4.26 -6.07
CA VAL A 103 0.49 5.06 -7.17
C VAL A 103 1.32 6.33 -7.31
N TYR A 104 1.77 6.64 -8.53
CA TYR A 104 2.57 7.82 -8.80
C TYR A 104 1.73 8.91 -9.45
N SER A 105 1.95 10.16 -9.00
CA SER A 105 1.33 11.36 -9.56
C SER A 105 1.86 11.73 -10.95
N SER A 106 3.09 11.32 -11.29
CA SER A 106 3.71 11.58 -12.59
C SER A 106 4.79 10.54 -12.91
N ARG A 107 5.25 10.52 -14.18
CA ARG A 107 6.42 9.71 -14.57
C ARG A 107 7.71 10.16 -13.86
N GLN A 108 7.83 11.45 -13.57
CA GLN A 108 8.97 11.99 -12.84
C GLN A 108 8.99 11.47 -11.39
N HIS A 109 7.83 11.48 -10.72
CA HIS A 109 7.69 10.89 -9.40
C HIS A 109 8.02 9.38 -9.43
N GLN A 110 7.49 8.64 -10.40
CA GLN A 110 7.82 7.22 -10.55
C GLN A 110 9.33 6.97 -10.70
N ALA A 111 10.01 7.74 -11.56
CA ALA A 111 11.44 7.60 -11.76
C ALA A 111 12.25 7.95 -10.50
N ALA A 112 11.87 9.03 -9.81
CA ALA A 112 12.53 9.49 -8.59
C ALA A 112 12.30 8.55 -7.39
N ALA A 113 11.11 7.95 -7.26
CA ALA A 113 10.76 7.03 -6.18
C ALA A 113 11.20 5.57 -6.45
N TRP A 114 11.69 5.25 -7.66
CA TRP A 114 12.09 3.89 -8.02
C TRP A 114 13.16 3.29 -7.10
N PRO A 115 14.24 4.01 -6.70
CA PRO A 115 15.21 3.50 -5.73
C PRO A 115 14.59 3.16 -4.37
N LEU A 116 13.63 3.96 -3.91
CA LEU A 116 12.90 3.71 -2.65
C LEU A 116 12.04 2.46 -2.76
N LEU A 117 11.39 2.23 -3.90
CA LEU A 117 10.57 1.05 -4.13
C LEU A 117 11.42 -0.23 -4.09
N LEU A 118 12.61 -0.21 -4.70
CA LEU A 118 13.55 -1.33 -4.68
C LEU A 118 14.00 -1.67 -3.25
N ARG A 119 14.35 -0.65 -2.45
CA ARG A 119 14.74 -0.83 -1.03
C ARG A 119 13.57 -1.34 -0.19
N CYS A 120 12.37 -0.82 -0.41
CA CYS A 120 11.15 -1.27 0.25
C CYS A 120 10.87 -2.74 -0.07
N ALA A 121 10.94 -3.14 -1.35
CA ALA A 121 10.79 -4.54 -1.74
C ALA A 121 11.83 -5.44 -1.06
N ALA A 122 13.09 -5.01 -1.02
CA ALA A 122 14.19 -5.76 -0.40
C ALA A 122 13.99 -5.94 1.12
N VAL A 123 13.68 -4.88 1.87
CA VAL A 123 13.52 -4.97 3.34
C VAL A 123 12.28 -5.77 3.74
N LEU A 124 11.21 -5.72 2.93
CA LEU A 124 10.01 -6.50 3.17
C LEU A 124 10.13 -7.95 2.68
N GLY A 125 11.09 -8.24 1.79
CA GLY A 125 11.21 -9.55 1.13
C GLY A 125 10.14 -9.76 0.05
N TYR A 126 9.59 -8.69 -0.51
CA TYR A 126 8.50 -8.72 -1.48
C TYR A 126 9.03 -8.59 -2.91
N GLU A 127 8.21 -8.99 -3.88
CA GLU A 127 8.47 -8.85 -5.31
C GLU A 127 7.70 -7.67 -5.91
N ILE A 128 8.37 -6.94 -6.81
CA ILE A 128 7.74 -5.87 -7.57
C ILE A 128 7.04 -6.47 -8.78
N VAL A 129 5.73 -6.29 -8.84
CA VAL A 129 4.87 -6.67 -9.97
C VAL A 129 4.32 -5.39 -10.61
N GLN A 130 4.37 -5.30 -11.94
CA GLN A 130 3.68 -4.22 -12.66
C GLN A 130 2.16 -4.39 -12.50
N ALA A 131 1.49 -3.31 -12.09
CA ALA A 131 0.04 -3.25 -11.88
C ALA A 131 -0.63 -2.34 -12.91
#